data_AF-A0A8S3HRR0-F1
#
_entry.id   AF-A0A8S3HRR0-F1
#
_cell.length_a   1.000
_cell.length_b   1.000
_cell.length_c   1.000
_cell.angle_alpha   90.00
_cell.angle_beta   90.00
_cell.angle_gamma   90.00
#
_symmetry.space_group_name_H-M   'P 1'
#
loop_
_entity.id
_entity.type
_entity.pdbx_description
1 polymer ?
#
loop_
_entity_poly.entity_id
_entity_poly.type
_entity_poly.pdbx_seq_one_letter_code
_entity_poly.pdbx_strand_id
1 'polypeptide(L)'
;MHIQIGHQESIHLSSLNTFGDIIQDLNDLLGENSYIIERNGKKIDFSAENQLLEDEIYKVWPKVLGGKGGFGSLLRSFGKQILISKNKEACRDLNGRRMRDVNNEKKLK
;
A
#
# COMPACT_ATOMS: atom_id res chain seq x y z
N MET A 1 16.75 -6.73 -20.32
CA MET A 1 15.46 -6.34 -19.69
C MET A 1 15.28 -7.14 -18.40
N HIS A 2 14.91 -6.47 -17.31
CA HIS A 2 14.66 -7.12 -16.02
C HIS A 2 13.20 -6.96 -15.60
N ILE A 3 12.52 -8.06 -15.31
CA ILE A 3 11.17 -8.02 -14.73
C ILE A 3 11.25 -8.34 -13.25
N GLN A 4 10.69 -7.45 -12.42
CA GLN A 4 10.56 -7.66 -10.99
C GLN A 4 9.09 -7.82 -10.62
N ILE A 5 8.72 -8.95 -10.03
CA ILE A 5 7.36 -9.18 -9.51
C ILE A 5 7.38 -8.96 -8.00
N GLY A 6 6.68 -7.92 -7.54
CA GLY A 6 6.61 -7.60 -6.11
C GLY A 6 7.96 -7.19 -5.50
N HIS A 7 8.38 -7.86 -4.41
CA HIS A 7 9.58 -7.52 -3.63
C HIS A 7 10.74 -8.52 -3.81
N GLN A 8 10.62 -9.49 -4.72
CA GLN A 8 11.66 -10.48 -5.00
C GLN A 8 12.69 -9.98 -6.02
N GLU A 9 13.77 -10.74 -6.21
CA GLU A 9 14.87 -10.46 -7.15
C GLU A 9 14.37 -10.30 -8.60
N SER A 10 15.04 -9.44 -9.36
CA SER A 10 14.70 -9.18 -10.75
C SER A 10 15.14 -10.33 -11.65
N ILE A 11 14.21 -10.85 -12.45
CA ILE A 11 14.49 -11.92 -13.41
C ILE A 11 15.02 -11.28 -14.68
N HIS A 12 16.24 -11.64 -15.10
CA HIS A 12 16.77 -11.26 -16.41
C HIS A 12 16.09 -12.12 -17.48
N LEU A 13 15.33 -11.48 -18.36
CA LEU A 13 14.66 -12.16 -19.45
C LEU A 13 15.45 -11.96 -20.73
N SER A 14 16.23 -12.97 -21.09
CA SER A 14 17.04 -13.03 -22.31
C SER A 14 16.29 -13.64 -23.51
N SER A 15 15.04 -14.09 -23.33
CA SER A 15 14.32 -14.94 -24.31
C SER A 15 12.88 -14.52 -24.64
N LEU A 16 12.41 -13.35 -24.18
CA LEU A 16 11.09 -12.81 -24.59
C LEU A 16 11.29 -11.72 -25.63
N ASN A 17 10.78 -11.95 -26.84
CA ASN A 17 11.15 -11.19 -28.03
C ASN A 17 10.32 -9.92 -28.23
N THR A 18 9.17 -9.74 -27.56
CA THR A 18 8.37 -8.51 -27.64
C THR A 18 7.58 -8.19 -26.36
N PHE A 19 7.16 -6.92 -26.20
CA PHE A 19 6.29 -6.47 -25.10
C PHE A 19 4.93 -7.16 -25.12
N GLY A 20 4.42 -7.48 -26.31
CA GLY A 20 3.14 -8.17 -26.49
C GLY A 20 3.14 -9.57 -25.88
N ASP A 21 4.23 -10.32 -26.06
CA ASP A 21 4.36 -11.67 -25.51
C ASP A 21 4.31 -11.65 -23.97
N ILE A 22 4.99 -10.69 -23.35
CA ILE A 22 4.97 -10.51 -21.89
C ILE A 22 3.57 -10.17 -21.39
N ILE A 23 2.85 -9.29 -22.09
CA ILE A 23 1.48 -8.94 -21.73
C ILE A 23 0.58 -10.18 -21.83
N GLN A 24 0.73 -10.97 -22.88
CA GLN A 24 -0.05 -12.19 -23.06
C GLN A 24 0.21 -13.19 -21.93
N ASP A 25 1.48 -13.46 -21.61
CA ASP A 25 1.85 -14.36 -20.49
C ASP A 25 1.32 -13.84 -19.15
N LEU A 26 1.39 -12.52 -18.90
CA LEU A 26 0.87 -11.92 -17.67
C LEU A 26 -0.66 -11.99 -17.59
N ASN A 27 -1.35 -11.81 -18.71
CA ASN A 27 -2.80 -11.98 -18.78
C ASN A 27 -3.21 -13.43 -18.55
N ASP A 28 -2.47 -14.40 -19.10
CA ASP A 28 -2.75 -15.83 -18.89
C ASP A 28 -2.49 -16.25 -17.44
N LEU A 29 -1.46 -15.69 -16.80
CA LEU A 29 -1.08 -16.04 -15.42
C LEU A 29 -1.94 -15.35 -14.37
N LEU A 30 -2.19 -14.04 -14.51
CA LEU A 30 -2.81 -13.22 -13.47
C LEU A 30 -4.26 -12.84 -13.81
N GLY A 31 -4.68 -13.00 -15.06
CA GLY A 31 -5.95 -12.52 -15.59
C GLY A 31 -5.88 -11.07 -16.07
N GLU A 32 -6.76 -10.70 -17.00
CA GLU A 32 -6.82 -9.34 -17.53
C GLU A 32 -7.08 -8.29 -16.44
N ASN A 33 -6.48 -7.10 -16.60
CA ASN A 33 -6.64 -5.95 -15.70
C ASN A 33 -6.25 -6.19 -14.23
N SER A 34 -5.60 -7.31 -13.93
CA SER A 34 -5.24 -7.72 -12.57
C SER A 34 -3.87 -7.23 -12.12
N TYR A 35 -3.14 -6.45 -12.93
CA TYR A 35 -1.79 -5.99 -12.59
C TYR A 35 -1.51 -4.56 -13.10
N ILE A 36 -0.40 -3.98 -12.64
CA ILE A 36 0.13 -2.68 -13.06
C ILE A 36 1.60 -2.89 -13.41
N ILE A 37 2.06 -2.30 -14.51
CA ILE A 37 3.48 -2.26 -14.85
C ILE A 37 4.03 -0.84 -14.62
N GLU A 38 5.17 -0.76 -13.95
CA GLU A 38 5.89 0.49 -13.68
C GLU A 38 7.31 0.44 -14.22
N ARG A 39 7.77 1.55 -14.79
CA ARG A 39 9.17 1.78 -15.18
C ARG A 39 9.63 3.11 -14.60
N ASN A 40 10.76 3.11 -13.90
CA ASN A 40 11.32 4.30 -13.24
C ASN A 40 10.28 5.07 -12.39
N GLY A 41 9.38 4.35 -11.72
CA GLY A 41 8.32 4.92 -10.87
C GLY A 41 7.11 5.50 -11.62
N LYS A 42 7.06 5.39 -12.94
CA LYS A 42 5.90 5.80 -13.75
C LYS A 42 5.14 4.57 -14.25
N LYS A 43 3.81 4.63 -14.17
CA LYS A 43 2.93 3.62 -14.75
C LYS A 43 3.05 3.66 -16.27
N ILE A 44 3.21 2.49 -16.87
CA ILE A 44 3.19 2.33 -18.32
C ILE A 44 1.74 2.10 -18.73
N ASP A 45 1.29 2.86 -19.73
CA ASP A 45 0.01 2.61 -20.38
C ASP A 45 0.20 1.56 -21.48
N PHE A 46 -0.64 0.53 -21.46
CA PHE A 46 -0.59 -0.58 -22.43
C PHE A 46 -1.13 -0.18 -23.81
N SER A 47 -1.83 0.95 -23.88
CA SER A 47 -2.43 1.48 -25.10
C SER A 47 -1.45 2.27 -25.98
N ALA A 48 -0.32 2.70 -25.42
CA ALA A 48 0.77 3.30 -26.19
C ALA A 48 1.73 2.20 -26.65
N GLU A 49 2.10 2.20 -27.93
CA GLU A 49 3.16 1.35 -28.49
C GLU A 49 4.50 1.62 -27.80
N ASN A 50 4.69 1.02 -26.63
CA ASN A 50 5.91 1.14 -25.86
C ASN A 50 6.83 0.00 -26.25
N GLN A 51 7.93 0.35 -26.92
CA GLN A 51 9.02 -0.60 -27.13
C GLN A 51 9.69 -0.92 -25.79
N LEU A 52 10.01 -2.20 -25.59
CA LEU A 52 10.87 -2.60 -24.48
C LEU A 52 12.26 -2.06 -24.72
N LEU A 53 12.79 -1.36 -23.73
CA LEU A 53 14.16 -0.87 -23.75
C LEU A 53 15.06 -1.91 -23.10
N GLU A 54 16.19 -2.19 -23.75
CA GLU A 54 17.25 -3.01 -23.16
C GLU A 54 17.78 -2.36 -21.87
N ASP A 55 18.25 -3.20 -20.93
CA ASP A 55 18.75 -2.80 -19.60
C ASP A 55 17.81 -2.02 -18.67
N GLU A 56 16.55 -1.82 -19.03
CA GLU A 56 15.56 -1.22 -18.13
C GLU A 56 14.87 -2.28 -17.24
N ILE A 57 14.45 -1.82 -16.05
CA ILE A 57 13.74 -2.61 -15.05
C ILE A 57 12.24 -2.28 -15.11
N TYR A 58 11.44 -3.30 -15.37
CA TYR A 58 9.98 -3.23 -15.37
C TYR A 58 9.45 -3.93 -14.12
N LYS A 59 8.70 -3.19 -13.30
CA LYS A 59 8.10 -3.72 -12.07
C LYS A 59 6.65 -4.07 -12.33
N VAL A 60 6.28 -5.32 -12.05
CA VAL A 60 4.91 -5.81 -12.16
C VAL A 60 4.31 -5.91 -10.76
N TRP A 61 3.20 -5.21 -10.58
CA TRP A 61 2.43 -5.17 -9.34
C TRP A 61 1.08 -5.85 -9.54
N PRO A 62 0.89 -7.07 -9.03
CA PRO A 62 -0.42 -7.69 -8.99
C PRO A 62 -1.39 -6.84 -8.17
N LYS A 63 -2.53 -6.51 -8.74
CA LYS A 63 -3.68 -5.94 -8.05
C LYS A 63 -4.37 -7.08 -7.31
N VAL A 64 -4.39 -6.97 -5.99
CA VAL A 64 -5.26 -7.80 -5.17
C VAL A 64 -6.73 -7.44 -5.42
N LEU A 65 -7.55 -8.44 -5.73
CA LEU A 65 -9.01 -8.33 -5.81
C LEU A 65 -9.57 -8.06 -4.40
N GLY A 66 -9.65 -6.78 -4.03
CA GLY A 66 -10.29 -6.32 -2.80
C GLY A 66 -9.38 -6.20 -1.57
N GLY A 67 -9.92 -5.53 -0.54
CA GLY A 67 -9.35 -5.48 0.81
C GLY A 67 -8.73 -4.17 1.30
N LYS A 68 -8.72 -3.06 0.54
CA LYS A 68 -8.20 -1.76 1.04
C LYS A 68 -9.01 -1.21 2.24
N GLY A 69 -10.22 -1.73 2.45
CA GLY A 69 -11.10 -1.40 3.56
C GLY A 69 -10.77 -2.09 4.89
N GLY A 70 -9.83 -3.04 4.93
CA GLY A 70 -9.45 -3.74 6.17
C GLY A 70 -8.94 -2.79 7.24
N PHE A 71 -8.02 -1.90 6.88
CA PHE A 71 -7.50 -0.89 7.81
C PHE A 71 -8.58 0.12 8.24
N GLY A 72 -9.40 0.60 7.31
CA GLY A 72 -10.49 1.54 7.63
C GLY A 72 -11.62 0.92 8.48
N SER A 73 -11.96 -0.34 8.26
CA SER A 73 -12.92 -1.09 9.09
C SER A 73 -12.34 -1.41 10.47
N LEU A 74 -11.06 -1.75 10.54
CA LEU A 74 -10.32 -1.90 11.78
C LEU A 74 -10.32 -0.59 12.58
N LEU A 75 -10.03 0.55 11.96
CA LEU A 75 -10.11 1.87 12.61
C LEU A 75 -11.53 2.21 13.10
N ARG A 76 -12.57 1.91 12.31
CA ARG A 76 -13.98 2.09 12.74
C ARG A 76 -14.35 1.20 13.93
N SER A 77 -13.83 -0.03 13.97
CA SER A 77 -14.03 -0.95 15.09
C SER A 77 -13.32 -0.48 16.36
N PHE A 78 -12.08 0.03 16.25
CA PHE A 78 -11.32 0.59 17.36
C PHE A 78 -11.87 1.94 17.84
N GLY A 79 -12.40 2.78 16.94
CA GLY A 79 -12.98 4.07 17.30
C GLY A 79 -14.07 3.97 18.37
N LYS A 80 -14.90 2.91 18.30
CA LYS A 80 -15.92 2.61 19.32
C LYS A 80 -15.30 2.28 20.69
N GLN A 81 -14.18 1.56 20.73
CA GLN A 81 -13.48 1.21 21.98
C GLN A 81 -12.72 2.41 22.57
N ILE A 82 -12.13 3.27 21.73
CA ILE A 82 -11.44 4.50 22.15
C ILE A 82 -12.42 5.48 22.80
N LEU A 83 -13.64 5.63 22.25
CA LEU A 83 -14.70 6.46 22.83
C LEU A 83 -15.23 5.91 24.18
N ILE A 84 -15.17 4.58 24.37
CA ILE A 84 -15.61 3.90 25.61
C ILE A 84 -14.51 3.87 26.68
N SER A 85 -13.25 4.16 26.31
CA SER A 85 -12.12 4.23 27.25
C SER A 85 -12.44 5.14 28.43
N LYS A 86 -12.39 4.58 29.64
CA LYS A 86 -12.55 5.32 30.89
C LYS A 86 -11.27 6.06 31.32
N ASN A 87 -10.15 5.89 30.60
CA ASN A 87 -8.89 6.54 30.94
C ASN A 87 -8.84 8.00 30.43
N LYS A 88 -9.61 8.87 31.08
CA LYS A 88 -9.61 10.32 30.84
C LYS A 88 -8.37 11.04 31.39
N GLU A 89 -7.50 10.34 32.11
CA GLU A 89 -6.31 10.96 32.73
C GLU A 89 -5.27 11.43 31.69
N ALA A 90 -5.28 10.81 30.51
CA ALA A 90 -4.40 11.18 29.40
C ALA A 90 -4.85 12.45 28.66
N CYS A 91 -6.10 12.89 28.87
CA CYS A 91 -6.63 14.11 28.25
C CYS A 91 -5.98 15.35 28.86
N ARG A 92 -6.04 16.47 28.12
CA ARG A 92 -5.61 17.79 28.60
C ARG A 92 -6.82 18.69 28.83
N ASP A 93 -6.67 19.66 29.72
CA ASP A 93 -7.62 20.77 29.89
C ASP A 93 -7.39 21.88 28.84
N LEU A 94 -8.27 22.89 28.80
CA LEU A 94 -8.14 24.05 27.89
C LEU A 94 -6.91 24.91 28.17
N ASN A 95 -6.26 24.73 29.32
CA ASN A 95 -5.01 25.39 29.68
C ASN A 95 -3.80 24.53 29.32
N GLY A 96 -4.00 23.38 28.68
CA GLY A 96 -2.95 22.47 28.24
C GLY A 96 -2.38 21.58 29.35
N ARG A 97 -2.89 21.59 30.57
CA ARG A 97 -2.43 20.69 31.66
C ARG A 97 -3.03 19.31 31.49
N ARG A 98 -2.33 18.25 31.92
CA ARG A 98 -2.89 16.89 31.88
C ARG A 98 -3.92 16.71 33.01
N MET A 99 -5.02 16.03 32.71
CA MET A 99 -6.09 15.78 33.69
C MET A 99 -5.62 14.95 34.88
N ARG A 100 -4.58 14.11 34.70
CA ARG A 100 -3.89 13.42 35.81
C ARG A 100 -3.40 14.38 36.88
N ASP A 101 -2.66 15.41 36.49
CA ASP A 101 -2.00 16.33 37.42
C ASP A 101 -3.05 17.15 38.19
N VAL A 102 -4.05 17.65 37.46
CA VAL A 102 -5.20 18.39 38.03
C VAL A 102 -5.99 17.55 39.04
N ASN A 103 -6.23 16.27 38.74
CA ASN A 103 -6.96 15.39 39.67
C ASN A 103 -6.13 15.00 40.89
N ASN A 104 -4.81 14.84 40.74
CA ASN A 104 -3.90 14.56 41.85
C ASN A 104 -3.81 15.75 42.80
N GLU A 105 -3.70 16.98 42.28
CA GLU A 105 -3.75 18.22 43.08
C GLU A 105 -5.06 18.34 43.87
N LYS A 106 -6.20 17.98 43.25
CA LYS A 106 -7.50 17.97 43.94
C LYS A 106 -7.63 16.91 45.03
N LYS A 107 -6.95 15.76 44.89
CA LYS A 107 -6.95 14.67 45.89
C LYS A 107 -6.02 14.96 47.08
N LEU A 108 -5.03 15.81 46.89
CA LEU A 108 -4.06 16.23 47.91
C LEU A 108 -4.55 17.44 48.73
N LYS A 109 -5.67 18.05 48.34
CA LYS A 109 -6.43 19.02 49.13
C LYS A 109 -7.51 18.32 49.94
#